data_AF-A0A0N1PFK6-F1
#
_entry.id   AF-A0A0N1PFK6-F1
#
_cell.length_a   1.000
_cell.length_b   1.000
_cell.length_c   1.000
_cell.angle_alpha   90.00
_cell.angle_beta   90.00
_cell.angle_gamma   90.00
#
_symmetry.space_group_name_H-M   'P 1'
#
loop_
_entity.id
_entity.type
_entity.pdbx_description
1 polymer ?
#
loop_
_entity_poly.entity_id
_entity_poly.type
_entity_poly.pdbx_seq_one_letter_code
_entity_poly.pdbx_strand_id
1 'polypeptide(L)'
;MNEEEIKVLSSGDKSGVLQILEKFLKDNENVFTFPNLSMNNNRVSLWAALFQLIQEPSLESVHAMCLSALRILSRDKLEVDAIVCEKWIIILIDKAGLFNFLNIDDETRPVEIIPQKEEAIEALKCLCNLALNSEVSRALCAHTAIAQGLVARLRSYKDIPYKDDIMLFDMKLLFILTALRQDISAKIKSELHGMDYLISCLNEIITEASVDPDVAGACGGVTGDSHCFLQIIFYFCAKFHQDPRSHSEYNA
;
A
#
# COMPACT_ATOMS: atom_id res chain seq x y z
N MET A 1 -18.24 -13.88 -5.57
CA MET A 1 -18.64 -13.57 -6.94
C MET A 1 -18.68 -14.85 -7.76
N ASN A 2 -19.69 -15.02 -8.61
CA ASN A 2 -19.78 -16.12 -9.57
C ASN A 2 -19.37 -15.68 -10.99
N GLU A 3 -19.33 -16.60 -11.94
CA GLU A 3 -18.94 -16.33 -13.33
C GLU A 3 -19.78 -15.25 -14.02
N GLU A 4 -21.10 -15.23 -13.78
CA GLU A 4 -21.97 -14.21 -14.38
C GLU A 4 -21.71 -12.82 -13.80
N GLU A 5 -21.49 -12.72 -12.50
CA GLU A 5 -21.08 -11.46 -11.85
C GLU A 5 -19.72 -10.98 -12.41
N ILE A 6 -18.76 -11.88 -12.67
CA ILE A 6 -17.46 -11.53 -13.29
C ILE A 6 -17.62 -11.03 -14.73
N LYS A 7 -18.54 -11.60 -15.51
CA LYS A 7 -18.83 -11.11 -16.87
C LYS A 7 -19.42 -9.70 -16.86
N VAL A 8 -20.30 -9.40 -15.91
CA VAL A 8 -20.84 -8.03 -15.73
C VAL A 8 -19.74 -7.06 -15.33
N LEU A 9 -18.81 -7.46 -14.44
CA LEU A 9 -17.64 -6.63 -14.13
C LEU A 9 -16.78 -6.36 -15.38
N SER A 10 -16.60 -7.37 -16.22
CA SER A 10 -15.79 -7.26 -17.44
C SER A 10 -16.44 -6.41 -18.53
N SER A 11 -17.78 -6.24 -18.51
CA SER A 11 -18.48 -5.39 -19.48
C SER A 11 -18.35 -3.91 -19.19
N GLY A 12 -18.01 -3.54 -17.95
CA GLY A 12 -17.92 -2.14 -17.52
C GLY A 12 -19.28 -1.44 -17.37
N ASP A 13 -20.39 -2.19 -17.33
CA ASP A 13 -21.71 -1.59 -17.06
C ASP A 13 -21.75 -0.98 -15.65
N LYS A 14 -21.68 0.34 -15.56
CA LYS A 14 -21.52 1.08 -14.30
C LYS A 14 -22.56 0.69 -13.24
N SER A 15 -23.82 0.50 -13.63
CA SER A 15 -24.88 0.16 -12.68
C SER A 15 -24.71 -1.27 -12.14
N GLY A 16 -24.50 -2.24 -13.02
CA GLY A 16 -24.22 -3.62 -12.63
C GLY A 16 -22.94 -3.76 -11.81
N VAL A 17 -21.86 -3.08 -12.21
CA VAL A 17 -20.58 -3.06 -11.49
C VAL A 17 -20.77 -2.56 -10.06
N LEU A 18 -21.45 -1.43 -9.88
CA LEU A 18 -21.68 -0.84 -8.55
C LEU A 18 -22.46 -1.80 -7.64
N GLN A 19 -23.57 -2.37 -8.13
CA GLN A 19 -24.39 -3.31 -7.36
C GLN A 19 -23.60 -4.56 -6.94
N ILE A 20 -22.80 -5.12 -7.86
CA ILE A 20 -21.99 -6.31 -7.61
C ILE A 20 -20.90 -6.03 -6.58
N LEU A 21 -20.20 -4.89 -6.70
CA LEU A 21 -19.15 -4.49 -5.78
C LEU A 21 -19.72 -4.19 -4.39
N GLU A 22 -20.81 -3.44 -4.27
CA GLU A 22 -21.44 -3.13 -2.98
C GLU A 22 -21.81 -4.41 -2.21
N LYS A 23 -22.47 -5.35 -2.89
CA LYS A 23 -22.83 -6.65 -2.33
C LYS A 23 -21.58 -7.43 -1.91
N PHE A 24 -20.57 -7.50 -2.77
CA PHE A 24 -19.35 -8.24 -2.46
C PHE A 24 -18.62 -7.67 -1.25
N LEU A 25 -18.44 -6.35 -1.19
CA LEU A 25 -17.73 -5.70 -0.08
C LEU A 25 -18.47 -5.93 1.24
N LYS A 26 -19.80 -5.79 1.25
CA LYS A 26 -20.64 -6.05 2.42
C LYS A 26 -20.54 -7.50 2.90
N ASP A 27 -20.58 -8.46 1.99
CA ASP A 27 -20.64 -9.89 2.33
C ASP A 27 -19.27 -10.46 2.73
N ASN A 28 -18.16 -9.81 2.34
CA ASN A 28 -16.82 -10.41 2.42
C ASN A 28 -15.81 -9.61 3.26
N GLU A 29 -16.24 -8.58 3.98
CA GLU A 29 -15.33 -7.71 4.75
C GLU A 29 -14.44 -8.47 5.74
N ASN A 30 -14.93 -9.58 6.32
CA ASN A 30 -14.21 -10.41 7.29
C ASN A 30 -13.86 -11.80 6.74
N VAL A 31 -13.88 -11.97 5.42
CA VAL A 31 -13.54 -13.23 4.75
C VAL A 31 -12.06 -13.23 4.39
N PHE A 32 -11.42 -14.39 4.54
CA PHE A 32 -9.98 -14.58 4.33
C PHE A 32 -9.63 -15.68 3.31
N THR A 33 -10.62 -16.43 2.82
CA THR A 33 -10.41 -17.48 1.82
C THR A 33 -11.56 -17.49 0.83
N PHE A 34 -11.27 -17.78 -0.44
CA PHE A 34 -12.27 -17.82 -1.51
C PHE A 34 -12.17 -19.12 -2.33
N PRO A 35 -12.52 -20.28 -1.74
CA PRO A 35 -12.38 -21.58 -2.42
C PRO A 35 -13.15 -21.64 -3.75
N ASN A 36 -14.29 -20.96 -3.84
CA ASN A 36 -15.13 -20.88 -5.04
C ASN A 36 -14.45 -20.15 -6.21
N LEU A 37 -13.43 -19.33 -5.97
CA LEU A 37 -12.68 -18.65 -7.02
C LEU A 37 -11.56 -19.52 -7.64
N SER A 38 -11.21 -20.64 -6.99
CA SER A 38 -10.17 -21.57 -7.48
C SER A 38 -10.63 -22.42 -8.66
N MET A 39 -11.92 -22.35 -9.02
CA MET A 39 -12.50 -23.07 -10.16
C MET A 39 -12.52 -22.18 -11.41
N ASN A 40 -12.40 -22.79 -12.59
CA ASN A 40 -12.62 -22.15 -13.90
C ASN A 40 -11.85 -20.84 -14.14
N ASN A 41 -10.64 -20.71 -13.56
CA ASN A 41 -9.83 -19.48 -13.60
C ASN A 41 -10.55 -18.23 -13.07
N ASN A 42 -11.60 -18.40 -12.25
CA ASN A 42 -12.43 -17.28 -11.76
C ASN A 42 -11.61 -16.25 -10.97
N ARG A 43 -10.61 -16.70 -10.22
CA ARG A 43 -9.69 -15.80 -9.49
C ARG A 43 -8.95 -14.85 -10.44
N VAL A 44 -8.33 -15.39 -11.50
CA VAL A 44 -7.60 -14.61 -12.51
C VAL A 44 -8.55 -13.67 -13.25
N SER A 45 -9.70 -14.20 -13.70
CA SER A 45 -10.71 -13.43 -14.45
C SER A 45 -11.27 -12.27 -13.62
N LEU A 46 -11.54 -12.50 -12.32
CA LEU A 46 -12.00 -11.46 -11.42
C LEU A 46 -10.94 -10.37 -11.21
N TRP A 47 -9.69 -10.76 -10.94
CA TRP A 47 -8.61 -9.78 -10.79
C TRP A 47 -8.40 -8.96 -12.07
N ALA A 48 -8.40 -9.62 -13.23
CA ALA A 48 -8.29 -8.95 -14.51
C ALA A 48 -9.42 -7.94 -14.74
N ALA A 49 -10.67 -8.31 -14.45
CA ALA A 49 -11.83 -7.42 -14.55
C ALA A 49 -11.69 -6.21 -13.61
N LEU A 50 -11.32 -6.42 -12.34
CA LEU A 50 -11.12 -5.33 -11.38
C LEU A 50 -10.01 -4.37 -11.81
N PHE A 51 -8.87 -4.88 -12.27
CA PHE A 51 -7.79 -4.03 -12.79
C PHE A 51 -8.20 -3.28 -14.05
N GLN A 52 -8.99 -3.89 -14.94
CA GLN A 52 -9.52 -3.20 -16.11
C GLN A 52 -10.43 -2.03 -15.71
N LEU A 53 -11.32 -2.23 -14.74
CA LEU A 53 -12.22 -1.18 -14.23
C LEU A 53 -11.44 -0.01 -13.60
N ILE A 54 -10.39 -0.30 -12.82
CA ILE A 54 -9.52 0.71 -12.18
C ILE A 54 -8.78 1.56 -13.22
N GLN A 55 -8.52 1.02 -14.41
CA GLN A 55 -7.83 1.74 -15.49
C GLN A 55 -8.79 2.52 -16.39
N GLU A 56 -10.11 2.35 -16.26
CA GLU A 56 -11.11 3.02 -17.10
C GLU A 56 -11.53 4.37 -16.49
N PRO A 57 -11.15 5.52 -17.08
CA PRO A 57 -11.43 6.83 -16.49
C PRO A 57 -12.92 7.14 -16.38
N SER A 58 -13.77 6.64 -17.29
CA SER A 58 -15.22 6.85 -17.21
C SER A 58 -15.87 6.17 -16.00
N LEU A 59 -15.14 5.28 -15.33
CA LEU A 59 -15.56 4.50 -14.17
C LEU A 59 -14.87 4.92 -12.88
N GLU A 60 -14.28 6.14 -12.82
CA GLU A 60 -13.59 6.67 -11.64
C GLU A 60 -14.38 6.49 -10.32
N SER A 61 -15.70 6.69 -10.36
CA SER A 61 -16.56 6.53 -9.18
C SER A 61 -16.59 5.12 -8.55
N VAL A 62 -16.11 4.08 -9.26
CA VAL A 62 -16.04 2.70 -8.72
C VAL A 62 -14.60 2.25 -8.44
N HIS A 63 -13.58 3.07 -8.69
CA HIS A 63 -12.17 2.69 -8.53
C HIS A 63 -11.85 2.32 -7.08
N ALA A 64 -12.28 3.13 -6.11
CA ALA A 64 -12.09 2.84 -4.68
C ALA A 64 -12.75 1.52 -4.24
N MET A 65 -13.91 1.18 -4.80
CA MET A 65 -14.60 -0.08 -4.53
C MET A 65 -13.87 -1.27 -5.14
N CYS A 66 -13.33 -1.12 -6.35
CA CYS A 66 -12.51 -2.14 -6.99
C CYS A 66 -11.23 -2.43 -6.18
N LEU A 67 -10.56 -1.37 -5.70
CA LEU A 67 -9.39 -1.48 -4.83
C LEU A 67 -9.73 -2.12 -3.48
N SER A 68 -10.88 -1.78 -2.90
CA SER A 68 -11.40 -2.43 -1.69
C SER A 68 -11.64 -3.93 -1.89
N ALA A 69 -12.17 -4.31 -3.06
CA ALA A 69 -12.38 -5.71 -3.42
C ALA A 69 -11.04 -6.44 -3.58
N LEU A 70 -10.06 -5.84 -4.27
CA LEU A 70 -8.70 -6.37 -4.38
C LEU A 70 -8.02 -6.52 -3.01
N ARG A 71 -8.20 -5.55 -2.10
CA ARG A 71 -7.70 -5.66 -0.71
C ARG A 71 -8.30 -6.87 0.00
N ILE A 72 -9.60 -7.13 -0.14
CA ILE A 72 -10.24 -8.31 0.46
C ILE A 72 -9.67 -9.60 -0.16
N LEU A 73 -9.60 -9.66 -1.49
CA LEU A 73 -9.11 -10.82 -2.22
C LEU A 73 -7.63 -11.14 -1.93
N SER A 74 -6.79 -10.13 -1.76
CA SER A 74 -5.35 -10.28 -1.46
C SER A 74 -5.04 -10.81 -0.06
N ARG A 75 -6.04 -10.96 0.81
CA ARG A 75 -5.91 -11.65 2.10
C ARG A 75 -5.84 -13.17 1.94
N ASP A 76 -6.47 -13.68 0.89
CA ASP A 76 -6.45 -15.10 0.59
C ASP A 76 -5.07 -15.46 0.05
N LYS A 77 -4.31 -16.20 0.85
CA LYS A 77 -2.93 -16.59 0.51
C LYS A 77 -2.89 -17.62 -0.61
N LEU A 78 -4.00 -18.29 -0.88
CA LEU A 78 -4.07 -19.32 -1.90
C LEU A 78 -3.93 -18.68 -3.29
N GLU A 79 -3.06 -19.23 -4.13
CA GLU A 79 -2.94 -18.91 -5.56
C GLU A 79 -2.55 -17.45 -5.90
N VAL A 80 -2.33 -16.56 -4.92
CA VAL A 80 -1.88 -15.17 -5.22
C VAL A 80 -0.57 -15.18 -5.99
N ASP A 81 0.38 -16.02 -5.59
CA ASP A 81 1.66 -16.20 -6.29
C ASP A 81 1.50 -16.63 -7.75
N ALA A 82 0.42 -17.36 -8.07
CA ALA A 82 0.17 -17.90 -9.41
C ALA A 82 -0.47 -16.87 -10.35
N ILE A 83 -1.11 -15.82 -9.81
CA ILE A 83 -1.89 -14.87 -10.63
C ILE A 83 -1.27 -13.47 -10.67
N VAL A 84 -0.51 -13.08 -9.65
CA VAL A 84 0.03 -11.72 -9.55
C VAL A 84 1.07 -11.47 -10.65
N CYS A 85 1.07 -10.27 -11.22
CA CYS A 85 2.03 -9.87 -12.24
C CYS A 85 2.52 -8.44 -12.02
N GLU A 86 3.64 -8.09 -12.67
CA GLU A 86 4.28 -6.79 -12.53
C GLU A 86 3.34 -5.63 -12.89
N LYS A 87 2.55 -5.78 -13.97
CA LYS A 87 1.58 -4.77 -14.41
C LYS A 87 0.61 -4.39 -13.29
N TRP A 88 0.08 -5.37 -12.57
CA TRP A 88 -0.88 -5.13 -11.49
C TRP A 88 -0.23 -4.46 -10.28
N ILE A 89 1.02 -4.82 -9.96
CA ILE A 89 1.80 -4.13 -8.92
C ILE A 89 2.02 -2.66 -9.30
N ILE A 90 2.39 -2.38 -10.56
CA ILE A 90 2.57 -1.01 -11.05
C ILE A 90 1.27 -0.19 -10.95
N ILE A 91 0.13 -0.75 -11.33
CA ILE A 91 -1.18 -0.07 -11.21
C ILE A 91 -1.50 0.24 -9.74
N LEU A 92 -1.22 -0.68 -8.81
CA LEU A 92 -1.44 -0.42 -7.39
C LEU A 92 -0.50 0.68 -6.85
N ILE A 93 0.75 0.72 -7.29
CA ILE A 93 1.72 1.77 -6.90
C ILE A 93 1.26 3.14 -7.42
N ASP A 94 0.76 3.18 -8.66
CA ASP A 94 0.20 4.38 -9.28
C ASP A 94 -1.04 4.87 -8.53
N LYS A 95 -2.01 3.97 -8.27
CA LYS A 95 -3.22 4.29 -7.50
C LYS A 95 -2.96 4.64 -6.04
N ALA A 96 -1.86 4.13 -5.46
CA ALA A 96 -1.36 4.56 -4.16
C ALA A 96 -0.74 5.98 -4.19
N GLY A 97 -0.56 6.57 -5.38
CA GLY A 97 0.03 7.90 -5.60
C GLY A 97 1.54 7.94 -5.42
N LEU A 98 2.24 6.80 -5.33
CA LEU A 98 3.67 6.77 -5.04
C LEU A 98 4.51 7.31 -6.20
N PHE A 99 4.03 7.21 -7.44
CA PHE A 99 4.71 7.79 -8.60
C PHE A 99 4.64 9.32 -8.63
N ASN A 100 3.71 9.94 -7.90
CA ASN A 100 3.52 11.39 -7.87
C ASN A 100 4.68 12.09 -7.13
N PHE A 101 5.39 11.34 -6.28
CA PHE A 101 6.55 11.83 -5.52
C PHE A 101 7.89 11.52 -6.20
N LEU A 102 7.90 10.83 -7.34
CA LEU A 102 9.12 10.63 -8.12
C LEU A 102 9.42 11.89 -8.94
N ASN A 103 10.69 12.32 -8.98
CA ASN A 103 11.13 13.47 -9.78
C ASN A 103 10.39 14.79 -9.47
N ILE A 104 10.16 15.10 -8.19
CA ILE A 104 9.51 16.36 -7.75
C ILE A 104 10.29 17.60 -8.23
N ASP A 105 11.60 17.47 -8.45
CA ASP A 105 12.46 18.54 -8.96
C ASP A 105 12.29 18.83 -10.47
N ASP A 106 11.40 18.11 -11.16
CA ASP A 106 11.10 18.34 -12.58
C ASP A 106 10.02 19.42 -12.72
N GLU A 107 10.45 20.66 -13.01
CA GLU A 107 9.57 21.83 -13.21
C GLU A 107 8.54 21.65 -14.34
N THR A 108 8.65 20.59 -15.15
CA THR A 108 7.70 20.29 -16.23
C THR A 108 6.50 19.45 -15.79
N ARG A 109 6.47 18.96 -14.54
CA ARG A 109 5.36 18.14 -14.05
C ARG A 109 4.11 18.98 -13.76
N PRO A 110 2.91 18.47 -14.08
CA PRO A 110 1.66 19.04 -13.59
C PRO A 110 1.69 19.13 -12.06
N VAL A 111 1.00 20.14 -11.51
CA VAL A 111 0.73 20.33 -10.08
C VAL A 111 0.53 18.98 -9.37
N GLU A 112 1.21 18.78 -8.24
CA GLU A 112 1.14 17.55 -7.42
C GLU A 112 -0.26 16.95 -7.44
N ILE A 113 -0.41 15.81 -8.13
CA ILE A 113 -1.68 15.10 -8.17
C ILE A 113 -1.82 14.41 -6.83
N ILE A 114 -2.51 15.05 -5.89
CA ILE A 114 -2.92 14.39 -4.65
C ILE A 114 -3.90 13.28 -5.06
N PRO A 115 -3.61 11.99 -4.81
CA PRO A 115 -4.51 10.92 -5.19
C PRO A 115 -5.85 11.05 -4.44
N GLN A 116 -6.91 10.39 -4.91
CA GLN A 116 -8.13 10.31 -4.10
C GLN A 116 -7.83 9.51 -2.82
N LYS A 117 -8.27 10.03 -1.66
CA LYS A 117 -7.94 9.46 -0.34
C LYS A 117 -8.25 7.97 -0.28
N GLU A 118 -9.45 7.58 -0.65
CA GLU A 118 -9.95 6.20 -0.54
C GLU A 118 -9.21 5.26 -1.50
N GLU A 119 -8.95 5.70 -2.73
CA GLU A 119 -8.16 4.92 -3.69
C GLU A 119 -6.74 4.68 -3.18
N ALA A 120 -6.07 5.74 -2.70
CA ALA A 120 -4.70 5.65 -2.22
C ALA A 120 -4.58 4.68 -1.04
N ILE A 121 -5.49 4.82 -0.06
CA ILE A 121 -5.50 3.99 1.14
C ILE A 121 -5.78 2.52 0.80
N GLU A 122 -6.78 2.23 -0.05
CA GLU A 122 -7.12 0.85 -0.40
C GLU A 122 -6.04 0.20 -1.28
N ALA A 123 -5.40 0.96 -2.16
CA ALA A 123 -4.23 0.49 -2.92
C ALA A 123 -3.06 0.14 -1.99
N LEU A 124 -2.72 0.99 -1.01
CA LEU A 124 -1.67 0.71 -0.03
C LEU A 124 -1.98 -0.51 0.84
N LYS A 125 -3.23 -0.64 1.30
CA LYS A 125 -3.68 -1.84 2.04
C LYS A 125 -3.54 -3.10 1.19
N CYS A 126 -3.90 -3.04 -0.09
CA CYS A 126 -3.75 -4.16 -1.02
C CYS A 126 -2.26 -4.51 -1.23
N LEU A 127 -1.39 -3.52 -1.44
CA LEU A 127 0.06 -3.71 -1.53
C LEU A 127 0.64 -4.33 -0.26
N CYS A 128 0.20 -3.91 0.93
CA CYS A 128 0.60 -4.51 2.20
C CYS A 128 0.23 -6.00 2.25
N ASN A 129 -0.99 -6.36 1.88
CA ASN A 129 -1.44 -7.75 1.88
C ASN A 129 -0.64 -8.61 0.91
N LEU A 130 -0.45 -8.12 -0.32
CA LEU A 130 0.37 -8.79 -1.35
C LEU A 130 1.81 -9.00 -0.86
N ALA A 131 2.46 -7.94 -0.39
CA ALA A 131 3.83 -7.99 0.09
C ALA A 131 3.98 -8.89 1.32
N LEU A 132 2.97 -8.98 2.19
CA LEU A 132 3.01 -9.86 3.36
C LEU A 132 2.84 -11.33 2.97
N ASN A 133 1.89 -11.61 2.08
CA ASN A 133 1.42 -12.97 1.81
C ASN A 133 2.16 -13.70 0.67
N SER A 134 2.84 -12.97 -0.22
CA SER A 134 3.34 -13.52 -1.49
C SER A 134 4.81 -13.16 -1.71
N GLU A 135 5.67 -14.17 -1.87
CA GLU A 135 7.08 -13.97 -2.23
C GLU A 135 7.24 -13.48 -3.66
N VAL A 136 6.35 -13.90 -4.57
CA VAL A 136 6.34 -13.41 -5.95
C VAL A 136 5.98 -11.91 -5.98
N SER A 137 4.95 -11.49 -5.23
CA SER A 137 4.60 -10.08 -5.07
C SER A 137 5.74 -9.29 -4.44
N ARG A 138 6.36 -9.90 -3.42
CA ARG A 138 7.75 -9.71 -2.97
C ARG A 138 8.59 -9.28 -4.17
N ALA A 139 9.10 -10.25 -4.91
CA ALA A 139 10.01 -10.16 -6.05
C ALA A 139 9.67 -9.03 -7.04
N LEU A 140 8.42 -8.95 -7.48
CA LEU A 140 7.93 -7.93 -8.41
C LEU A 140 8.16 -6.52 -7.87
N CYS A 141 7.89 -6.25 -6.59
CA CYS A 141 8.10 -4.93 -5.98
C CYS A 141 9.55 -4.41 -6.04
N ALA A 142 10.59 -5.25 -6.09
CA ALA A 142 11.98 -4.76 -6.17
C ALA A 142 12.34 -4.29 -7.56
N HIS A 143 11.66 -4.80 -8.57
CA HIS A 143 11.85 -4.41 -9.96
C HIS A 143 11.05 -3.14 -10.30
N THR A 144 10.21 -2.65 -9.40
CA THR A 144 9.48 -1.38 -9.56
C THR A 144 10.13 -0.23 -8.79
N ALA A 145 9.57 0.98 -8.96
CA ALA A 145 9.99 2.17 -8.24
C ALA A 145 9.30 2.35 -6.87
N ILE A 146 8.72 1.29 -6.29
CA ILE A 146 7.96 1.39 -5.03
C ILE A 146 8.83 1.90 -3.87
N ALA A 147 10.09 1.46 -3.78
CA ALA A 147 11.00 1.86 -2.72
C ALA A 147 11.34 3.36 -2.84
N GLN A 148 11.61 3.82 -4.06
CA GLN A 148 11.87 5.23 -4.35
C GLN A 148 10.64 6.09 -4.06
N GLY A 149 9.45 5.65 -4.46
CA GLY A 149 8.20 6.37 -4.23
C GLY A 149 7.89 6.51 -2.73
N LEU A 150 8.07 5.43 -1.96
CA LEU A 150 7.90 5.46 -0.50
C LEU A 150 8.87 6.43 0.15
N VAL A 151 10.18 6.33 -0.16
CA VAL A 151 11.20 7.23 0.42
C VAL A 151 11.01 8.67 -0.02
N ALA A 152 10.58 8.92 -1.24
CA ALA A 152 10.29 10.28 -1.71
C ALA A 152 9.09 10.87 -0.95
N ARG A 153 8.01 10.09 -0.76
CA ARG A 153 6.83 10.54 -0.02
C ARG A 153 7.11 10.82 1.46
N LEU A 154 8.08 10.13 2.08
CA LEU A 154 8.53 10.45 3.45
C LEU A 154 8.91 11.93 3.64
N ARG A 155 9.30 12.63 2.57
CA ARG A 155 9.78 14.03 2.61
C ARG A 155 8.66 15.07 2.52
N SER A 156 7.45 14.65 2.13
CA SER A 156 6.36 15.54 1.72
C SER A 156 5.02 15.21 2.40
N TYR A 157 5.04 14.52 3.55
CA TYR A 157 3.80 14.19 4.26
C TYR A 157 3.00 15.42 4.70
N LYS A 158 3.68 16.51 5.05
CA LYS A 158 3.06 17.79 5.44
C LYS A 158 2.13 18.37 4.36
N ASP A 159 2.35 18.00 3.09
CA ASP A 159 1.60 18.50 1.94
C ASP A 159 0.40 17.60 1.60
N ILE A 160 0.20 16.50 2.34
CA ILE A 160 -0.90 15.54 2.14
C ILE A 160 -2.04 15.82 3.14
N PRO A 161 -3.25 16.18 2.69
CA PRO A 161 -4.36 16.56 3.58
C PRO A 161 -4.81 15.47 4.58
N TYR A 162 -4.56 14.20 4.25
CA TYR A 162 -4.91 13.01 5.04
C TYR A 162 -3.66 12.19 5.38
N LYS A 163 -2.58 12.90 5.74
CA LYS A 163 -1.25 12.32 5.96
C LYS A 163 -1.23 11.12 6.90
N ASP A 164 -1.99 11.15 8.01
CA ASP A 164 -1.90 10.11 9.04
C ASP A 164 -2.31 8.72 8.51
N ASP A 165 -3.39 8.66 7.73
CA ASP A 165 -3.85 7.42 7.10
C ASP A 165 -2.82 6.87 6.12
N ILE A 166 -2.21 7.74 5.31
CA ILE A 166 -1.19 7.37 4.33
C ILE A 166 0.10 6.92 5.04
N MET A 167 0.57 7.71 6.01
CA MET A 167 1.75 7.43 6.82
C MET A 167 1.65 6.06 7.49
N LEU A 168 0.48 5.70 8.03
CA LEU A 168 0.26 4.40 8.66
C LEU A 168 0.54 3.25 7.68
N PHE A 169 -0.06 3.28 6.48
CA PHE A 169 0.11 2.20 5.52
C PHE A 169 1.46 2.24 4.80
N ASP A 170 2.07 3.40 4.64
CA ASP A 170 3.44 3.52 4.14
C ASP A 170 4.45 2.91 5.07
N MET A 171 4.38 3.22 6.36
CA MET A 171 5.27 2.63 7.36
C MET A 171 5.07 1.12 7.45
N LYS A 172 3.81 0.66 7.38
CA LYS A 172 3.51 -0.77 7.34
C LYS A 172 4.12 -1.44 6.10
N LEU A 173 3.98 -0.82 4.92
CA LEU A 173 4.50 -1.37 3.68
C LEU A 173 6.04 -1.37 3.65
N LEU A 174 6.67 -0.26 4.05
CA LEU A 174 8.11 -0.14 4.25
C LEU A 174 8.61 -1.24 5.18
N PHE A 175 7.96 -1.41 6.34
CA PHE A 175 8.30 -2.46 7.29
C PHE A 175 8.22 -3.85 6.66
N ILE A 176 7.11 -4.21 6.00
CA ILE A 176 6.96 -5.52 5.37
C ILE A 176 8.05 -5.77 4.32
N LEU A 177 8.25 -4.83 3.39
CA LEU A 177 9.19 -4.99 2.28
C LEU A 177 10.62 -5.15 2.78
N THR A 178 11.03 -4.29 3.71
CA THR A 178 12.40 -4.31 4.25
C THR A 178 12.63 -5.44 5.24
N ALA A 179 11.60 -5.87 5.96
CA ALA A 179 11.68 -6.99 6.89
C ALA A 179 11.82 -8.33 6.18
N LEU A 180 11.23 -8.46 5.00
CA LEU A 180 11.11 -9.73 4.27
C LEU A 180 11.99 -9.81 3.02
N ARG A 181 12.62 -8.70 2.58
CA ARG A 181 13.50 -8.68 1.41
C ARG A 181 14.73 -7.79 1.58
N GLN A 182 15.89 -8.44 1.56
CA GLN A 182 17.19 -7.81 1.82
C GLN A 182 17.63 -6.85 0.72
N ASP A 183 17.30 -7.14 -0.54
CA ASP A 183 17.59 -6.26 -1.68
C ASP A 183 16.86 -4.91 -1.56
N ILE A 184 15.56 -4.92 -1.23
CA ILE A 184 14.79 -3.70 -0.98
C ILE A 184 15.34 -2.97 0.25
N SER A 185 15.65 -3.69 1.33
CA SER A 185 16.25 -3.11 2.54
C SER A 185 17.60 -2.43 2.24
N ALA A 186 18.50 -3.11 1.51
CA ALA A 186 19.80 -2.59 1.14
C ALA A 186 19.69 -1.34 0.25
N LYS A 187 18.77 -1.35 -0.71
CA LYS A 187 18.47 -0.19 -1.57
C LYS A 187 18.00 1.02 -0.76
N ILE A 188 17.04 0.83 0.14
CA ILE A 188 16.54 1.91 1.01
C ILE A 188 17.65 2.47 1.90
N LYS A 189 18.46 1.59 2.50
CA LYS A 189 19.53 1.99 3.44
C LYS A 189 20.71 2.68 2.74
N SER A 190 21.17 2.11 1.63
CA SER A 190 22.47 2.46 1.04
C SER A 190 22.37 3.40 -0.16
N GLU A 191 21.26 3.37 -0.89
CA GLU A 191 21.09 4.16 -2.12
C GLU A 191 20.12 5.33 -1.95
N LEU A 192 19.09 5.17 -1.11
CA LEU A 192 18.01 6.16 -0.99
C LEU A 192 18.09 7.03 0.27
N HIS A 193 19.11 6.84 1.12
CA HIS A 193 19.24 7.52 2.41
C HIS A 193 17.98 7.40 3.28
N GLY A 194 17.23 6.30 3.15
CA GLY A 194 15.91 6.14 3.76
C GLY A 194 15.92 6.26 5.28
N MET A 195 17.04 5.90 5.92
CA MET A 195 17.19 6.03 7.38
C MET A 195 17.16 7.49 7.84
N ASP A 196 17.81 8.39 7.11
CA ASP A 196 17.86 9.82 7.48
C ASP A 196 16.46 10.43 7.41
N TYR A 197 15.69 10.08 6.38
CA TYR A 197 14.30 10.53 6.22
C TYR A 197 13.36 9.94 7.27
N LEU A 198 13.55 8.68 7.66
CA LEU A 198 12.76 8.06 8.73
C LEU A 198 13.04 8.69 10.08
N ILE A 199 14.30 9.03 10.38
CA ILE A 199 14.67 9.76 11.59
C ILE A 199 14.06 11.16 11.57
N SER A 200 14.13 11.87 10.45
CA SER A 200 13.48 13.18 10.30
C SER A 200 11.98 13.09 10.55
N CYS A 201 11.31 12.14 9.90
CA CYS A 201 9.89 11.90 10.07
C CYS A 201 9.55 11.61 11.54
N LEU A 202 10.30 10.72 12.22
CA LEU A 202 10.11 10.42 13.64
C LEU A 202 10.25 11.66 14.53
N ASN A 203 11.25 12.51 14.28
CA ASN A 203 11.44 13.74 15.03
C ASN A 203 10.28 14.71 14.83
N GLU A 204 9.75 14.83 13.61
CA GLU A 204 8.55 15.65 13.32
C GLU A 204 7.35 15.15 14.13
N ILE A 205 7.09 13.84 14.11
CA ILE A 205 5.98 13.21 14.86
C ILE A 205 6.11 13.46 16.37
N ILE A 206 7.31 13.28 16.94
CA ILE A 206 7.57 13.52 18.37
C ILE A 206 7.37 15.00 18.69
N THR A 207 7.82 15.90 17.81
CA THR A 207 7.68 17.34 17.99
C THR A 207 6.19 17.74 17.98
N GLU A 208 5.41 17.28 17.00
CA GLU A 208 3.96 17.49 16.92
C GLU A 208 3.25 17.02 18.20
N ALA A 209 3.63 15.86 18.75
CA ALA A 209 3.06 15.33 19.98
C ALA A 209 3.44 16.11 21.26
N SER A 210 4.58 16.82 21.24
CA SER A 210 5.11 17.54 22.42
C SER A 210 4.55 18.95 22.60
N VAL A 211 3.95 19.53 21.55
CA VAL A 211 3.46 20.92 21.54
C VAL A 211 2.06 21.07 22.16
N ASP A 212 1.41 19.98 22.60
CA ASP A 212 0.00 20.02 23.03
C ASP A 212 -0.27 19.67 24.51
N PRO A 213 0.06 20.56 25.48
CA PRO A 213 -0.56 20.52 26.82
C PRO A 213 -1.73 21.50 27.03
N ASP A 214 -1.87 22.56 26.21
CA ASP A 214 -2.73 23.73 26.52
C ASP A 214 -3.88 24.00 25.52
N VAL A 215 -4.10 23.15 24.51
CA VAL A 215 -5.27 23.26 23.59
C VAL A 215 -6.19 22.05 23.74
N ALA A 216 -6.45 21.63 24.99
CA ALA A 216 -7.41 20.58 25.34
C ALA A 216 -8.89 21.04 25.22
N GLY A 217 -9.21 21.84 24.21
CA GLY A 217 -10.54 22.36 23.97
C GLY A 217 -10.82 22.49 22.47
N ALA A 218 -11.19 21.37 21.84
CA ALA A 218 -11.73 21.26 20.49
C ALA A 218 -10.75 21.00 19.33
N CYS A 219 -9.94 19.94 19.41
CA CYS A 219 -9.51 19.15 18.24
C CYS A 219 -9.44 17.67 18.65
N GLY A 220 -9.90 16.76 17.79
CA GLY A 220 -10.14 15.35 18.08
C GLY A 220 -8.95 14.61 18.71
N GLY A 221 -9.27 13.73 19.67
CA GLY A 221 -8.30 13.03 20.49
C GLY A 221 -7.25 12.24 19.70
N VAL A 222 -6.05 12.19 20.25
CA VAL A 222 -4.98 11.28 19.86
C VAL A 222 -5.50 9.85 20.04
N THR A 223 -6.02 9.26 18.95
CA THR A 223 -6.55 7.89 18.92
C THR A 223 -5.41 6.88 18.88
N GLY A 224 -5.68 5.63 19.28
CA GLY A 224 -4.71 4.54 19.44
C GLY A 224 -3.84 4.20 18.21
N ASP A 225 -4.07 4.82 17.06
CA ASP A 225 -3.29 4.68 15.83
C ASP A 225 -1.88 5.28 15.96
N SER A 226 -1.70 6.35 16.73
CA SER A 226 -0.38 6.96 17.00
C SER A 226 0.57 6.00 17.73
N HIS A 227 0.02 5.11 18.58
CA HIS A 227 0.81 4.12 19.31
C HIS A 227 1.23 2.95 18.41
N CYS A 228 0.35 2.49 17.51
CA CYS A 228 0.69 1.48 16.50
C CYS A 228 1.77 2.00 15.54
N PHE A 229 1.66 3.27 15.17
CA PHE A 229 2.59 3.99 14.32
C PHE A 229 4.00 4.12 14.92
N LEU A 230 4.10 4.57 16.18
CA LEU A 230 5.38 4.63 16.91
C LEU A 230 5.98 3.24 17.10
N GLN A 231 5.17 2.21 17.35
CA GLN A 231 5.66 0.83 17.41
C GLN A 231 6.26 0.38 16.08
N ILE A 232 5.60 0.62 14.95
CA ILE A 232 6.11 0.22 13.62
C ILE A 232 7.43 0.94 13.32
N ILE A 233 7.50 2.25 13.54
CA ILE A 233 8.73 3.03 13.30
C ILE A 233 9.84 2.57 14.25
N PHE A 234 9.54 2.35 15.54
CA PHE A 234 10.52 1.87 16.51
C PHE A 234 11.04 0.48 16.15
N TYR A 235 10.16 -0.46 15.78
CA TYR A 235 10.54 -1.79 15.33
C TYR A 235 11.34 -1.75 14.02
N PHE A 236 10.98 -0.86 13.11
CA PHE A 236 11.73 -0.63 11.88
C PHE A 236 13.14 -0.12 12.20
N CYS A 237 13.27 0.96 12.96
CA CYS A 237 14.56 1.53 13.36
C CYS A 237 15.41 0.52 14.14
N ALA A 238 14.83 -0.23 15.07
CA ALA A 238 15.51 -1.26 15.86
C ALA A 238 16.02 -2.41 14.96
N LYS A 239 15.19 -2.88 14.03
CA LYS A 239 15.59 -3.93 13.07
C LYS A 239 16.64 -3.44 12.07
N PHE A 240 16.62 -2.15 11.70
CA PHE A 240 17.59 -1.56 10.79
C PHE A 240 18.95 -1.22 11.42
N HIS A 241 18.98 -0.96 12.74
CA HIS A 241 20.20 -0.77 13.53
C HIS A 241 20.88 -2.10 13.90
N GLN A 242 20.14 -3.21 13.94
CA GLN A 242 20.74 -4.54 14.09
C GLN A 242 21.45 -4.92 12.78
N ASP A 243 22.73 -4.55 12.68
CA ASP A 243 23.61 -4.96 11.58
C ASP A 243 23.90 -6.47 11.66
N PRO A 244 23.50 -7.29 10.65
CA PRO A 244 23.87 -8.70 10.61
C PRO A 244 25.38 -8.93 10.43
N ARG A 245 26.16 -7.90 10.08
CA ARG A 245 27.62 -8.02 9.88
C ARG A 245 28.44 -8.11 11.16
N SER A 246 27.82 -8.11 12.33
CA SER A 246 28.52 -8.30 13.61
C SER A 246 28.70 -9.77 14.04
N HIS A 247 28.26 -10.74 13.23
CA HIS A 247 28.38 -12.17 13.55
C HIS A 247 29.21 -13.01 12.56
N SER A 248 29.93 -12.40 11.61
CA SER A 248 30.84 -13.15 10.71
C SER A 248 32.34 -12.96 10.98
N GLU A 249 32.74 -12.31 12.08
CA GLU A 249 34.17 -12.15 12.43
C GLU A 249 34.69 -13.13 13.51
N TYR A 250 33.89 -14.10 13.94
CA TYR A 250 34.36 -15.18 14.82
C TYR A 250 34.04 -16.54 14.20
N ASN A 251 34.77 -16.90 13.15
CA ASN A 251 35.09 -18.28 12.77
C ASN A 251 36.21 -18.23 11.71
N ALA A 252 37.42 -17.91 12.19
CA ALA A 252 38.68 -18.22 11.54
C ALA A 252 39.44 -19.22 12.43
#